data_AF-A0A239SP25-F1
#
_entry.id   AF-A0A239SP25-F1
#
_cell.length_a   1.000
_cell.length_b   1.000
_cell.length_c   1.000
_cell.angle_alpha   90.00
_cell.angle_beta   90.00
_cell.angle_gamma   90.00
#
_symmetry.space_group_name_H-M   'P 1'
#
loop_
_entity.id
_entity.type
_entity.pdbx_description
1 polymer ?
#
loop_
_entity_poly.entity_id
_entity_poly.type
_entity_poly.pdbx_seq_one_letter_code
_entity_poly.pdbx_strand_id
1 'polypeptide(L)' 'MASVLSFLNQVEKAYEGGADRREILTSYKRFKEIVPSKGEERQIDRDFEAISGYSTYKVVQAARNQEKGRVKLDS' A
#
# COMPACT_ATOMS: atom_id res chain seq x y z
N MET A 1 10.63 6.82 11.43
CA MET A 1 11.13 5.60 10.74
C MET A 1 10.06 4.50 10.58
N ALA A 2 8.98 4.46 11.36
CA ALA A 2 7.97 3.40 11.31
C ALA A 2 6.86 3.49 10.22
N SER A 3 6.88 4.47 9.29
CA SER A 3 5.73 4.69 8.38
C SER A 3 5.82 4.01 7.02
N VAL A 4 7.02 3.79 6.46
CA VAL A 4 7.19 3.06 5.18
C VAL A 4 6.85 1.58 5.37
N LEU A 5 7.49 0.92 6.36
CA LEU A 5 7.22 -0.48 6.68
C LEU A 5 5.74 -0.71 7.06
N SER A 6 5.15 0.20 7.84
CA SER A 6 3.73 0.09 8.18
C SER A 6 2.81 0.16 6.95
N PHE A 7 3.17 0.89 5.91
CA PHE A 7 2.41 0.92 4.67
C PHE A 7 2.59 -0.39 3.88
N LEU A 8 3.83 -0.87 3.72
CA LEU A 8 4.11 -2.13 3.03
C LEU A 8 3.41 -3.33 3.71
N ASN A 9 3.41 -3.40 5.05
CA ASN A 9 2.68 -4.44 5.78
C ASN A 9 1.16 -4.38 5.55
N GLN A 10 0.58 -3.20 5.32
CA GLN A 10 -0.84 -3.08 4.97
C GLN A 10 -1.11 -3.53 3.53
N VAL A 11 -0.14 -3.37 2.63
CA VAL A 11 -0.19 -3.92 1.28
C VAL A 11 -0.14 -5.44 1.32
N GLU A 12 0.80 -6.05 2.06
CA GLU A 12 0.87 -7.52 2.23
C GLU A 12 -0.44 -8.08 2.78
N LYS A 13 -0.96 -7.48 3.86
CA LYS A 13 -2.27 -7.87 4.42
C LYS A 13 -3.37 -7.82 3.38
N ALA A 14 -3.39 -6.81 2.50
CA ALA A 14 -4.39 -6.69 1.45
C ALA A 14 -4.38 -7.87 0.46
N TYR A 15 -3.23 -8.49 0.20
CA TYR A 15 -3.14 -9.69 -0.64
C TYR A 15 -3.40 -10.98 0.14
N GLU A 16 -2.87 -11.12 1.36
CA GLU A 16 -2.94 -12.38 2.11
C GLU A 16 -4.31 -12.69 2.72
N GLY A 17 -5.07 -11.66 3.09
CA GLY A 17 -6.41 -11.84 3.66
C GLY A 17 -7.35 -10.67 3.47
N GLY A 18 -6.82 -9.51 3.08
CA GLY A 18 -7.44 -8.21 3.06
C GLY A 18 -6.95 -7.29 4.19
N ALA A 19 -7.13 -5.98 4.01
CA ALA A 19 -6.78 -4.96 4.99
C ALA A 19 -7.88 -3.87 5.07
N ASP A 20 -8.02 -3.23 6.23
CA ASP A 20 -9.01 -2.16 6.37
C ASP A 20 -8.62 -0.94 5.51
N ARG A 21 -9.60 -0.43 4.75
CA ARG A 21 -9.38 0.71 3.85
C ARG A 21 -8.79 1.92 4.56
N ARG A 22 -9.26 2.24 5.77
CA ARG A 22 -8.80 3.42 6.53
C ARG A 22 -7.37 3.23 6.99
N GLU A 23 -6.99 2.03 7.40
CA GLU A 23 -5.61 1.71 7.75
C GLU A 23 -4.66 1.81 6.56
N ILE A 24 -5.05 1.30 5.38
CA ILE A 24 -4.29 1.45 4.14
C ILE A 24 -4.07 2.94 3.82
N LEU A 25 -5.15 3.73 3.77
CA LEU A 25 -5.04 5.15 3.38
C LEU A 25 -4.30 6.00 4.42
N THR A 26 -4.41 5.65 5.71
CA THR A 26 -3.69 6.34 6.79
C THR A 26 -2.19 6.03 6.76
N SER A 27 -1.83 4.76 6.59
CA SER A 27 -0.43 4.35 6.43
C SER A 27 0.17 4.92 5.14
N TYR A 28 -0.58 4.91 4.03
CA TYR A 28 -0.17 5.54 2.76
C TYR A 28 0.07 7.06 2.92
N LYS A 29 -0.79 7.78 3.65
CA LYS A 29 -0.58 9.21 3.92
C LYS A 29 0.75 9.46 4.63
N ARG A 30 1.05 8.68 5.68
CA ARG A 30 2.32 8.76 6.42
C ARG A 30 3.53 8.33 5.58
N PHE A 31 3.33 7.37 4.69
CA PHE A 31 4.34 6.99 3.70
C PHE A 31 4.66 8.18 2.79
N LYS A 32 3.64 8.89 2.28
CA LYS A 32 3.82 10.08 1.41
C LYS A 32 4.45 11.29 2.09
N GLU A 33 4.34 11.40 3.42
CA GLU A 33 5.07 12.41 4.20
C GLU A 33 6.58 12.15 4.21
N ILE A 34 7.01 10.87 4.15
CA ILE A 34 8.43 10.49 4.04
C ILE A 34 8.89 10.44 2.59
N VAL A 35 8.05 9.93 1.70
CA VAL A 35 8.32 9.73 0.27
C VAL A 35 7.42 10.66 -0.55
N PRO A 36 7.69 11.97 -0.60
CA PRO A 36 6.84 12.93 -1.31
C PRO A 36 6.93 12.72 -2.83
N SER A 37 8.09 12.31 -3.34
CA SER A 37 8.35 12.13 -4.77
C SER A 37 7.55 10.97 -5.36
N LYS A 38 6.88 11.23 -6.49
CA LYS A 38 6.24 10.18 -7.31
C LYS A 38 7.25 9.24 -7.98
N GLY A 39 8.47 9.73 -8.24
CA GLY A 39 9.53 8.91 -8.82
C GLY A 39 10.00 7.84 -7.84
N GLU A 40 10.26 8.27 -6.61
CA GLU A 40 10.69 7.40 -5.51
C GLU A 40 9.60 6.40 -5.11
N GLU A 41 8.35 6.85 -4.99
CA GLU A 41 7.21 5.95 -4.77
C GLU A 41 7.13 4.83 -5.83
N ARG A 42 7.32 5.17 -7.10
CA ARG A 42 7.32 4.17 -8.19
C ARG A 42 8.53 3.25 -8.15
N GLN A 43 9.67 3.70 -7.63
CA GLN A 43 10.83 2.83 -7.45
C GLN A 43 10.57 1.83 -6.31
N ILE A 44 10.04 2.30 -5.18
CA ILE A 44 9.65 1.45 -4.04
C ILE A 44 8.60 0.43 -4.46
N ASP A 45 7.58 0.82 -5.23
CA ASP A 45 6.56 -0.11 -5.73
C ASP A 45 7.18 -1.22 -6.58
N ARG A 46 8.07 -0.88 -7.52
CA ARG A 46 8.78 -1.87 -8.35
C ARG A 46 9.67 -2.80 -7.54
N ASP A 47 10.46 -2.26 -6.61
CA ASP A 47 11.39 -3.05 -5.80
C ASP A 47 10.63 -4.00 -4.86
N PHE A 48 9.54 -3.50 -4.28
CA PHE A 48 8.66 -4.29 -3.42
C PHE A 48 7.92 -5.38 -4.22
N GLU A 49 7.36 -5.05 -5.39
CA GLU A 49 6.66 -6.01 -6.26
C GLU A 49 7.61 -7.09 -6.77
N ALA A 50 8.86 -6.75 -7.10
CA ALA A 50 9.86 -7.72 -7.56
C ALA A 50 10.22 -8.78 -6.51
N ILE A 51 10.11 -8.45 -5.21
CA ILE A 51 10.45 -9.35 -4.10
C ILE A 51 9.21 -10.10 -3.59
N SER A 52 8.07 -9.41 -3.46
CA SER A 52 6.86 -9.95 -2.84
C SER A 52 5.81 -10.46 -3.83
N GLY A 53 5.85 -10.01 -5.08
CA GLY A 53 4.75 -10.17 -6.05
C GLY A 53 3.58 -9.20 -5.84
N TYR A 54 3.66 -8.28 -4.87
CA TYR A 54 2.56 -7.41 -4.49
C TYR A 54 2.77 -5.97 -4.96
N SER A 55 1.77 -5.40 -5.63
CA SER A 55 1.78 -3.98 -6.02
C SER A 55 1.13 -3.10 -4.96
N THR A 56 1.88 -2.14 -4.43
CA THR A 56 1.39 -1.08 -3.53
C THR A 56 0.42 -0.15 -4.26
N TYR A 57 0.69 0.14 -5.54
CA TYR A 57 -0.15 0.98 -6.38
C TYR A 57 -1.58 0.43 -6.52
N LYS A 58 -1.71 -0.86 -6.83
CA LYS A 58 -3.02 -1.52 -6.98
C LYS A 58 -3.82 -1.46 -5.67
N VAL A 59 -3.18 -1.70 -4.52
CA VAL A 59 -3.85 -1.64 -3.21
C VAL A 59 -4.35 -0.23 -2.89
N VAL A 60 -3.52 0.80 -3.13
CA VAL A 60 -3.94 2.20 -2.90
C VAL A 60 -5.07 2.61 -3.84
N GLN A 61 -5.02 2.19 -5.10
CA GLN A 61 -6.07 2.45 -6.08
C GLN A 61 -7.40 1.80 -5.64
N ALA A 62 -7.36 0.52 -5.25
CA ALA A 62 -8.53 -0.18 -4.74
C ALA A 62 -9.10 0.49 -3.47
N ALA A 63 -8.24 0.88 -2.53
CA ALA A 63 -8.65 1.59 -1.33
C ALA A 63 -9.32 2.95 -1.64
N ARG A 64 -8.81 3.70 -2.62
CA ARG A 64 -9.40 4.98 -3.04
C ARG A 64 -10.75 4.83 -3.73
N ASN A 65 -10.93 3.76 -4.49
CA ASN A 65 -12.14 3.51 -5.29
C ASN A 65 -13.29 2.90 -4.49
N GLN A 66 -13.06 2.48 -3.25
CA GLN A 66 -14.11 2.04 -2.33
C GLN A 66 -14.46 3.16 -1.35
N GLU A 67 -15.69 3.17 -0.81
CA GLU A 67 -16.09 4.12 0.23
C GLU A 67 -15.72 3.63 1.64
N LYS A 68 -15.87 2.33 1.90
CA LYS A 68 -15.66 1.70 3.21
C LYS A 68 -15.38 0.20 3.05
N GLY A 69 -14.86 -0.42 4.11
CA GLY A 69 -14.69 -1.87 4.19
C GLY A 69 -13.25 -2.34 4.05
N ARG A 70 -13.09 -3.61 3.67
CA ARG A 70 -11.83 -4.32 3.59
C ARG A 70 -11.40 -4.46 2.13
N VAL A 71 -10.20 -3.99 1.81
CA VAL A 71 -9.59 -4.15 0.49
C VAL A 71 -8.89 -5.51 0.47
N LYS A 72 -9.24 -6.35 -0.50
CA LYS A 72 -8.53 -7.59 -0.79
C LYS A 72 -8.22 -7.64 -2.28
N LEU A 73 -6.98 -7.95 -2.62
CA LEU A 73 -6.55 -8.20 -4.00
C LEU A 73 -6.06 -9.64 -4.14
N ASP A 74 -6.17 -10.18 -5.34
CA ASP A 74 -5.61 -11.48 -5.67
C ASP A 74 -4.16 -11.31 -6.14
N SER A 75 -3.32 -12.26 -5.77
CA SER A 75 -1.89 -12.32 -6.13
C SER A 75 -1.72 -12.66 -7.61
#